data_AF-A0A8J3DAU5-F1
#
_entry.id   AF-A0A8J3DAU5-F1
#
_cell.length_a   1.000
_cell.length_b   1.000
_cell.length_c   1.000
_cell.angle_alpha   90.00
_cell.angle_beta   90.00
_cell.angle_gamma   90.00
#
_symmetry.space_group_name_H-M   'P 1'
#
loop_
_entity.id
_entity.type
_entity.pdbx_description
1 polymer ?
#
loop_
_entity_poly.entity_id
_entity_poly.type
_entity_poly.pdbx_seq_one_letter_code
_entity_poly.pdbx_strand_id
1 'polypeptide(L)'
;MLVQMYTQDHKGQLPGPLRGGQDPRYPYSKNNPQQLVHYLDDYITLDTTVEDTSRAKIMICPAFVQEISHIDVRCYEIRISKLRMLNGKVEAPFGYPSRGGEEAADPPKMLASIADPSKDWMMQDLDKIGTPSYQNDPFTPEGPVHGSVRNTLFFDGHVEALNAL
;
A
#
# COMPACT_ATOMS: atom_id res chain seq x y z
N MET A 1 8.66 11.29 0.89
CA MET A 1 8.00 9.98 0.94
C MET A 1 7.13 9.91 2.19
N LEU A 2 5.80 9.77 2.06
CA LEU A 2 4.86 9.92 3.18
C LEU A 2 5.03 8.87 4.29
N VAL A 3 5.30 7.60 3.94
CA VAL A 3 5.55 6.55 4.95
C VAL A 3 6.78 6.85 5.80
N GLN A 4 7.83 7.48 5.25
CA GLN A 4 8.99 7.87 6.08
C GLN A 4 8.69 9.03 7.02
N MET A 5 7.83 9.96 6.59
CA MET A 5 7.40 11.04 7.47
C MET A 5 6.59 10.46 8.64
N TYR A 6 5.67 9.54 8.35
CA TYR A 6 4.95 8.80 9.39
C TYR A 6 5.90 8.07 10.35
N THR A 7 6.86 7.29 9.83
CA THR A 7 7.78 6.53 10.71
C THR A 7 8.63 7.46 11.56
N GLN A 8 9.09 8.61 11.04
CA GLN A 8 9.84 9.59 11.81
C GLN A 8 9.04 10.12 13.02
N ASP A 9 7.76 10.45 12.81
CA ASP A 9 6.90 10.96 13.88
C ASP A 9 6.43 9.86 14.85
N HIS A 10 6.41 8.60 14.39
CA HIS A 10 5.95 7.43 15.14
C HIS A 10 7.10 6.55 15.64
N LYS A 11 8.25 7.18 15.96
CA LYS A 11 9.43 6.53 16.57
C LYS A 11 9.98 5.34 15.78
N GLY A 12 9.79 5.32 14.47
CA GLY A 12 10.21 4.27 13.54
C GLY A 12 9.18 3.18 13.29
N GLN A 13 7.97 3.26 13.87
CA GLN A 13 6.91 2.29 13.63
C GLN A 13 6.25 2.52 12.26
N LEU A 14 5.99 1.43 11.53
CA LEU A 14 5.25 1.46 10.26
C LEU A 14 3.74 1.71 10.51
N PRO A 15 3.03 2.31 9.54
CA PRO A 15 1.58 2.51 9.64
C PRO A 15 0.83 1.17 9.57
N GLY A 16 -0.14 0.93 10.46
CA GLY A 16 -0.93 -0.30 10.39
C GLY A 16 -1.71 -0.60 11.66
N PRO A 17 -2.54 -1.66 11.64
CA PRO A 17 -2.50 -2.80 10.71
C PRO A 17 -3.14 -2.55 9.32
N LEU A 18 -2.53 -3.04 8.23
CA LEU A 18 -3.05 -2.84 6.85
C LEU A 18 -3.60 -4.12 6.19
N ARG A 19 -4.53 -3.95 5.24
CA ARG A 19 -4.87 -4.99 4.24
C ARG A 19 -4.05 -4.81 2.96
N GLY A 20 -4.02 -5.83 2.10
CA GLY A 20 -3.21 -5.83 0.88
C GLY A 20 -3.54 -4.66 -0.05
N GLY A 21 -4.71 -4.69 -0.68
CA GLY A 21 -5.08 -3.63 -1.62
C GLY A 21 -5.56 -2.34 -0.95
N GLN A 22 -5.12 -1.23 -1.52
CA GLN A 22 -5.33 0.13 -1.01
C GLN A 22 -6.30 0.92 -1.86
N ASP A 23 -7.33 1.47 -1.24
CA ASP A 23 -8.47 2.13 -1.85
C ASP A 23 -8.29 3.66 -1.81
N PRO A 24 -8.47 4.37 -2.93
CA PRO A 24 -8.27 5.81 -2.98
C PRO A 24 -9.44 6.61 -2.44
N ARG A 25 -10.61 6.01 -2.16
CA ARG A 25 -11.82 6.75 -1.74
C ARG A 25 -11.61 7.49 -0.44
N TYR A 26 -12.04 8.74 -0.42
CA TYR A 26 -11.96 9.65 0.72
C TYR A 26 -13.36 10.22 1.03
N PRO A 27 -13.76 10.33 2.31
CA PRO A 27 -13.02 10.00 3.53
C PRO A 27 -13.12 8.50 3.90
N TYR A 28 -13.65 7.64 3.04
CA TYR A 28 -13.80 6.20 3.35
C TYR A 28 -12.49 5.58 3.85
N SER A 29 -11.41 5.70 3.09
CA SER A 29 -10.10 5.14 3.45
C SER A 29 -9.46 5.86 4.62
N LYS A 30 -9.72 7.16 4.79
CA LYS A 30 -9.32 7.90 6.00
C LYS A 30 -9.98 7.33 7.25
N ASN A 31 -11.24 6.92 7.18
CA ASN A 31 -11.98 6.38 8.33
C ASN A 31 -11.83 4.86 8.48
N ASN A 32 -10.99 4.22 7.65
CA ASN A 32 -10.77 2.78 7.68
C ASN A 32 -9.33 2.48 8.12
N PRO A 33 -9.10 1.98 9.35
CA PRO A 33 -7.75 1.73 9.86
C PRO A 33 -7.00 0.63 9.10
N GLN A 34 -7.63 -0.03 8.14
CA GLN A 34 -7.00 -1.05 7.30
C GLN A 34 -6.39 -0.47 6.01
N GLN A 35 -6.51 0.83 5.81
CA GLN A 35 -6.03 1.57 4.65
C GLN A 35 -4.86 2.46 5.03
N LEU A 36 -3.85 2.55 4.17
CA LEU A 36 -2.66 3.35 4.38
C LEU A 36 -3.01 4.85 4.54
N VAL A 37 -4.01 5.31 3.77
CA VAL A 37 -4.51 6.70 3.83
C VAL A 37 -4.98 7.08 5.24
N HIS A 38 -5.52 6.16 6.04
CA HIS A 38 -5.91 6.43 7.43
C HIS A 38 -4.74 6.98 8.25
N TYR A 39 -3.55 6.40 8.08
CA TYR A 39 -2.35 6.78 8.81
C TYR A 39 -1.61 7.96 8.18
N LEU A 40 -1.79 8.15 6.88
CA LEU A 40 -1.08 9.19 6.13
C LEU A 40 -1.88 10.49 5.99
N ASP A 41 -3.11 10.54 6.49
CA ASP A 41 -4.04 11.67 6.29
C ASP A 41 -3.43 13.03 6.63
N ASP A 42 -2.76 13.15 7.79
CA ASP A 42 -2.11 14.39 8.24
C ASP A 42 -0.92 14.82 7.35
N TYR A 43 -0.41 13.91 6.52
CA TYR A 43 0.71 14.14 5.60
C TYR A 43 0.25 14.34 4.15
N ILE A 44 -1.01 14.06 3.84
CA ILE A 44 -1.57 14.25 2.50
C ILE A 44 -2.16 15.67 2.44
N THR A 45 -1.51 16.55 1.69
CA THR A 45 -2.19 17.77 1.25
C THR A 45 -3.21 17.38 0.19
N LEU A 46 -4.45 17.15 0.60
CA LEU A 46 -5.56 17.10 -0.34
C LEU A 46 -5.69 18.51 -0.92
N ASP A 47 -5.42 18.65 -2.21
CA ASP A 47 -5.72 19.88 -2.91
C ASP A 47 -7.24 20.00 -3.03
N THR A 48 -7.85 20.55 -1.98
CA THR A 48 -9.29 20.78 -1.88
C THR A 48 -9.77 21.89 -2.81
N THR A 49 -8.86 22.57 -3.51
CA THR A 49 -9.22 23.55 -4.56
C THR A 49 -9.63 22.88 -5.87
N VAL A 50 -9.34 21.58 -6.01
CA VAL A 50 -9.83 20.75 -7.11
C VAL A 50 -11.14 20.08 -6.69
N GLU A 51 -12.17 20.12 -7.54
CA GLU A 51 -13.55 19.70 -7.25
C GLU A 51 -13.70 18.26 -6.70
N ASP A 52 -12.69 17.39 -6.85
CA ASP A 52 -12.71 16.04 -6.32
C ASP A 52 -12.00 15.93 -4.96
N THR A 53 -12.78 16.15 -3.91
CA THR A 53 -12.40 15.88 -2.51
C THR A 53 -12.74 14.46 -2.07
N SER A 54 -13.31 13.65 -2.96
CA SER A 54 -13.77 12.30 -2.65
C SER A 54 -12.68 11.23 -2.81
N ARG A 55 -11.45 11.63 -3.16
CA ARG A 55 -10.32 10.71 -3.42
C ARG A 55 -8.98 11.26 -2.97
N ALA A 56 -8.15 10.39 -2.40
CA ALA A 56 -6.73 10.61 -2.23
C ALA A 56 -6.00 10.34 -3.54
N LYS A 57 -5.84 11.37 -4.39
CA LYS A 57 -5.25 11.25 -5.74
C LYS A 57 -3.85 10.63 -5.77
N ILE A 58 -3.08 10.78 -4.69
CA ILE A 58 -1.77 10.14 -4.55
C ILE A 58 -1.83 8.61 -4.54
N MET A 59 -3.00 8.03 -4.22
CA MET A 59 -3.26 6.59 -4.23
C MET A 59 -3.79 6.08 -5.57
N ILE A 60 -3.77 6.92 -6.62
CA ILE A 60 -4.27 6.57 -7.96
C ILE A 60 -3.09 6.56 -8.94
N CYS A 61 -2.83 5.41 -9.55
CA CYS A 61 -1.88 5.30 -10.66
C CYS A 61 -2.57 5.79 -11.96
N PRO A 62 -2.00 6.78 -12.69
CA PRO A 62 -2.59 7.26 -13.93
C PRO A 62 -2.75 6.18 -15.01
N ALA A 63 -1.78 5.25 -15.10
CA ALA A 63 -1.86 4.15 -16.07
C ALA A 63 -2.96 3.14 -15.71
N PHE A 64 -3.19 2.90 -14.41
CA PHE A 64 -4.27 2.05 -13.94
C PHE A 64 -5.64 2.58 -14.38
N VAL A 65 -5.87 3.89 -14.27
CA VAL A 65 -7.14 4.52 -14.66
C VAL A 65 -7.40 4.42 -16.16
N GLN A 66 -6.34 4.41 -16.99
CA GLN A 66 -6.47 4.22 -18.43
C GLN A 66 -6.96 2.80 -18.77
N GLU A 67 -6.59 1.80 -17.97
CA GLU A 67 -6.92 0.39 -18.20
C GLU A 67 -8.31 0.02 -17.63
N ILE A 68 -8.58 0.35 -16.36
CA ILE A 68 -9.76 -0.16 -15.66
C ILE A 68 -10.97 0.77 -15.76
N SER A 69 -10.81 2.02 -16.24
CA SER A 69 -11.88 3.01 -16.40
C SER A 69 -12.81 3.19 -15.17
N HIS A 70 -12.33 2.76 -14.00
CA HIS A 70 -12.99 2.85 -12.70
C HIS A 70 -11.95 3.32 -11.69
N ILE A 71 -12.16 4.47 -11.07
CA ILE A 71 -11.15 5.15 -10.24
C ILE A 71 -11.30 4.88 -8.74
N ASP A 72 -12.46 4.35 -8.32
CA ASP A 72 -12.78 4.03 -6.91
C ASP A 72 -12.36 2.62 -6.48
N VAL A 73 -11.29 2.10 -7.06
CA VAL A 73 -10.82 0.72 -6.86
C VAL A 73 -9.35 0.71 -6.49
N ARG A 74 -8.89 -0.44 -6.01
CA ARG A 74 -7.55 -0.60 -5.46
C ARG A 74 -6.52 -0.52 -6.58
N CYS A 75 -5.71 0.52 -6.60
CA CYS A 75 -4.64 0.69 -7.59
C CYS A 75 -3.32 0.05 -7.15
N TYR A 76 -3.11 -0.05 -5.84
CA TYR A 76 -1.85 -0.51 -5.25
C TYR A 76 -2.08 -1.65 -4.26
N GLU A 77 -1.11 -2.55 -4.19
CA GLU A 77 -0.96 -3.55 -3.13
C GLU A 77 0.17 -3.16 -2.18
N ILE A 78 -0.05 -3.37 -0.88
CA ILE A 78 0.94 -3.29 0.18
C ILE A 78 1.47 -4.69 0.51
N ARG A 79 2.75 -4.78 0.88
CA ARG A 79 3.39 -6.03 1.32
C ARG A 79 2.76 -6.56 2.61
N ILE A 80 1.77 -7.43 2.46
CA ILE A 80 1.16 -8.17 3.58
C ILE A 80 1.83 -9.52 3.85
N SER A 81 2.64 -10.02 2.90
CA SER A 81 3.41 -11.25 3.11
C SER A 81 4.50 -11.04 4.17
N LYS A 82 4.81 -12.11 4.90
CA LYS A 82 5.82 -12.09 5.95
C LYS A 82 7.22 -11.88 5.35
N LEU A 83 7.98 -10.94 5.92
CA LEU A 83 9.36 -10.61 5.58
C LEU A 83 10.32 -11.11 6.65
N ARG A 84 11.58 -11.36 6.28
CA ARG A 84 12.64 -11.62 7.25
C ARG A 84 12.92 -10.35 8.05
N MET A 85 12.89 -10.50 9.37
CA MET A 85 13.24 -9.46 10.32
C MET A 85 14.65 -9.69 10.86
N LEU A 86 15.29 -8.64 11.40
CA LEU A 86 16.62 -8.71 12.03
C LEU A 86 16.65 -9.66 13.24
N ASN A 87 15.51 -9.89 13.89
CA ASN A 87 15.36 -10.86 14.98
C ASN A 87 15.32 -12.33 14.48
N GLY A 88 15.46 -12.56 13.17
CA GLY A 88 15.43 -13.88 12.52
C GLY A 88 14.03 -14.43 12.25
N LYS A 89 12.96 -13.79 12.71
CA LYS A 89 11.57 -14.17 12.45
C LYS A 89 11.10 -13.72 11.08
N VAL A 90 9.99 -14.30 10.64
CA VAL A 90 9.29 -13.88 9.42
C VAL A 90 7.94 -13.30 9.82
N GLU A 91 7.73 -11.99 9.62
CA GLU A 91 6.59 -11.23 10.16
C GLU A 91 6.00 -10.26 9.12
N ALA A 92 4.72 -9.88 9.25
CA ALA A 92 4.13 -8.90 8.33
C ALA A 92 4.58 -7.48 8.75
N PRO A 93 5.23 -6.69 7.87
CA PRO A 93 5.85 -5.42 8.26
C PRO A 93 4.82 -4.39 8.74
N PHE A 94 3.68 -4.31 8.05
CA PHE A 94 2.59 -3.42 8.40
C PHE A 94 1.59 -4.04 9.39
N GLY A 95 1.86 -5.23 9.91
CA GLY A 95 0.89 -5.97 10.72
C GLY A 95 -0.30 -6.48 9.88
N TYR A 96 -1.32 -6.98 10.57
CA TYR A 96 -2.55 -7.49 9.94
C TYR A 96 -3.75 -7.33 10.87
N PRO A 97 -4.89 -6.83 10.38
CA PRO A 97 -6.07 -6.61 11.21
C PRO A 97 -6.71 -7.94 11.61
N SER A 98 -7.32 -7.99 12.78
CA SER A 98 -8.16 -9.11 13.20
C SER A 98 -9.38 -9.26 12.29
N ARG A 99 -10.04 -10.43 12.35
CA ARG A 99 -11.22 -10.73 11.52
C ARG A 99 -12.40 -9.77 11.78
N GLY A 100 -12.42 -9.07 12.93
CA GLY A 100 -13.38 -8.04 13.31
C GLY A 100 -12.97 -6.60 12.97
N GLY A 101 -11.71 -6.38 12.58
CA GLY A 101 -11.28 -5.21 11.81
C GLY A 101 -10.77 -3.99 12.58
N GLU A 102 -10.95 -3.93 13.91
CA GLU A 102 -10.51 -2.79 14.74
C GLU A 102 -9.19 -3.06 15.47
N GLU A 103 -8.98 -4.27 15.99
CA GLU A 103 -7.72 -4.63 16.66
C GLU A 103 -6.74 -5.33 15.70
N ALA A 104 -5.45 -5.05 15.86
CA ALA A 104 -4.38 -5.74 15.13
C ALA A 104 -4.22 -7.17 15.64
N ALA A 105 -4.44 -8.17 14.78
CA ALA A 105 -4.05 -9.55 15.07
C ALA A 105 -2.51 -9.70 15.04
N ASP A 106 -1.85 -8.88 14.22
CA ASP A 106 -0.40 -8.72 14.19
C ASP A 106 -0.09 -7.21 14.18
N PRO A 107 0.62 -6.65 15.18
CA PRO A 107 0.90 -5.22 15.21
C PRO A 107 1.96 -4.82 14.16
N PRO A 108 1.91 -3.57 13.65
CA PRO A 108 2.92 -3.09 12.72
C PRO A 108 4.31 -3.06 13.36
N LYS A 109 5.33 -3.34 12.54
CA LYS A 109 6.72 -3.46 12.96
C LYS A 109 7.47 -2.15 12.84
N MET A 110 8.65 -2.14 13.42
CA MET A 110 9.60 -1.04 13.23
C MET A 110 10.21 -1.16 11.84
N LEU A 111 10.33 -0.05 11.11
CA LEU A 111 11.05 -0.03 9.84
C LEU A 111 12.47 -0.59 10.01
N ALA A 112 13.15 -0.20 11.09
CA ALA A 112 14.49 -0.68 11.44
C ALA A 112 14.56 -2.18 11.80
N SER A 113 13.43 -2.89 11.90
CA SER A 113 13.42 -4.34 12.14
C SER A 113 13.45 -5.18 10.87
N ILE A 114 13.23 -4.57 9.69
CA ILE A 114 13.29 -5.25 8.40
C ILE A 114 14.75 -5.56 8.05
N ALA A 115 15.04 -6.80 7.65
CA ALA A 115 16.41 -7.25 7.42
C ALA A 115 17.08 -6.61 6.19
N ASP A 116 16.35 -6.48 5.09
CA ASP A 116 16.86 -5.94 3.82
C ASP A 116 15.88 -4.90 3.24
N PRO A 117 15.76 -3.69 3.82
CA PRO A 117 14.74 -2.71 3.42
C PRO A 117 14.86 -2.21 1.97
N SER A 118 16.05 -2.32 1.35
CA SER A 118 16.27 -1.98 -0.06
C SER A 118 16.01 -3.15 -1.03
N LYS A 119 15.69 -4.35 -0.54
CA LYS A 119 15.36 -5.52 -1.37
C LYS A 119 13.93 -5.98 -1.19
N ASP A 120 13.33 -5.65 -0.05
CA ASP A 120 11.94 -5.93 0.21
C ASP A 120 11.05 -4.78 -0.25
N TRP A 121 10.15 -5.09 -1.18
CA TRP A 121 9.14 -4.14 -1.61
C TRP A 121 8.11 -3.90 -0.51
N MET A 122 7.64 -2.65 -0.47
CA MET A 122 6.67 -2.09 0.45
C MET A 122 5.29 -1.97 -0.20
N MET A 123 5.24 -1.42 -1.42
CA MET A 123 4.02 -1.19 -2.20
C MET A 123 4.30 -1.38 -3.69
N GLN A 124 3.33 -1.87 -4.47
CA GLN A 124 3.45 -1.98 -5.92
C GLN A 124 2.10 -1.81 -6.63
N ASP A 125 2.13 -1.59 -7.94
CA ASP A 125 0.92 -1.64 -8.78
C ASP A 125 0.20 -2.98 -8.62
N LEU A 126 -1.14 -2.91 -8.54
CA LEU A 126 -2.00 -4.07 -8.41
C LEU A 126 -2.37 -4.64 -9.78
N ASP A 127 -2.21 -5.95 -9.95
CA ASP A 127 -2.76 -6.73 -11.06
C ASP A 127 -2.97 -8.20 -10.65
N LYS A 128 -3.72 -8.95 -11.46
CA LYS A 128 -4.08 -10.34 -11.13
C LYS A 128 -2.88 -11.28 -11.13
N ILE A 129 -1.89 -11.08 -12.01
CA ILE A 129 -0.68 -11.92 -12.08
C ILE A 129 0.12 -11.81 -10.78
N GLY A 130 0.33 -10.59 -10.29
CA GLY A 130 1.10 -10.30 -9.09
C GLY A 130 0.36 -10.63 -7.80
N THR A 131 -0.97 -10.60 -7.84
CA THR A 131 -1.79 -10.69 -6.62
C THR A 131 -2.94 -11.70 -6.76
N PRO A 132 -2.66 -13.01 -6.56
CA PRO A 132 -3.65 -14.07 -6.75
C PRO A 132 -4.96 -13.92 -5.95
N SER A 133 -4.94 -13.20 -4.82
CA SER A 133 -6.14 -12.93 -4.03
C SER A 133 -7.19 -12.04 -4.74
N TYR A 134 -6.82 -11.35 -5.82
CA TYR A 134 -7.70 -10.48 -6.60
C TYR A 134 -8.06 -11.05 -7.99
N GLN A 135 -7.77 -12.33 -8.26
CA GLN A 135 -8.05 -12.99 -9.55
C GLN A 135 -9.52 -12.87 -10.01
N ASN A 136 -10.45 -12.88 -9.07
CA ASN A 136 -11.89 -12.75 -9.34
C ASN A 136 -12.42 -11.31 -9.24
N ASP A 137 -11.57 -10.32 -8.94
CA ASP A 137 -11.98 -8.91 -8.87
C ASP A 137 -12.09 -8.36 -10.31
N PRO A 138 -13.29 -7.92 -10.76
CA PRO A 138 -13.47 -7.39 -12.10
C PRO A 138 -12.79 -6.02 -12.31
N PHE A 139 -12.33 -5.37 -11.23
CA PHE A 139 -11.67 -4.07 -11.28
C PHE A 139 -10.17 -4.15 -11.02
N THR A 140 -9.59 -5.35 -11.09
CA THR A 140 -8.14 -5.55 -11.07
C THR A 140 -7.67 -5.88 -12.49
N PRO A 141 -6.64 -5.20 -13.02
CA PRO A 141 -6.04 -5.50 -14.32
C PRO A 141 -5.62 -6.95 -14.46
N GLU A 142 -5.81 -7.55 -15.63
CA GLU A 142 -5.35 -8.91 -15.91
C GLU A 142 -3.82 -9.04 -15.81
N GLY A 143 -3.09 -7.96 -16.11
CA GLY A 143 -1.64 -7.88 -16.00
C GLY A 143 -1.16 -6.47 -15.69
N PRO A 144 0.17 -6.24 -15.68
CA PRO A 144 0.73 -4.96 -15.26
C PRO A 144 0.29 -3.80 -16.15
N VAL A 145 -0.13 -2.70 -15.53
CA VAL A 145 -0.65 -1.51 -16.22
C VAL A 145 0.45 -0.69 -16.91
N HIS A 146 1.72 -1.01 -16.66
CA HIS A 146 2.89 -0.41 -17.31
C HIS A 146 3.55 -1.36 -18.32
N GLY A 147 2.78 -2.27 -18.92
CA GLY A 147 3.28 -3.24 -19.89
C GLY A 147 3.91 -4.46 -19.21
N SER A 148 5.24 -4.56 -19.20
CA SER A 148 5.95 -5.71 -18.63
C SER A 148 6.51 -5.47 -17.22
N VAL A 149 6.21 -4.32 -16.61
CA VAL A 149 6.79 -3.91 -15.32
C VAL A 149 5.73 -3.43 -14.34
N ARG A 150 6.08 -3.44 -13.05
CA ARG A 150 5.36 -2.76 -11.96
C ARG A 150 6.23 -1.64 -11.41
N ASN A 151 5.63 -0.51 -11.09
CA ASN A 151 6.27 0.44 -10.19
C ASN A 151 6.24 -0.16 -8.79
N THR A 152 7.43 -0.35 -8.22
CA THR A 152 7.61 -0.99 -6.93
C THR A 152 8.36 -0.05 -6.01
N LEU A 153 7.72 0.31 -4.90
CA LEU A 153 8.27 1.12 -3.83
C LEU A 153 8.84 0.19 -2.75
N PHE A 154 10.06 0.47 -2.28
CA PHE A 154 10.78 -0.32 -1.27
C PHE A 154 10.77 0.35 0.12
N PHE A 155 11.16 -0.40 1.15
CA PHE A 155 11.13 0.08 2.53
C PHE A 155 12.19 1.14 2.85
N ASP A 156 13.30 1.19 2.12
CA ASP A 156 14.26 2.31 2.18
C ASP A 156 13.78 3.57 1.42
N GLY A 157 12.72 3.41 0.62
CA GLY A 157 12.01 4.48 -0.08
C GLY A 157 12.41 4.77 -1.50
N HIS A 158 13.29 3.97 -2.10
CA HIS A 158 13.48 4.05 -3.55
C HIS A 158 12.31 3.39 -4.29
N VAL A 159 12.16 3.76 -5.56
CA VAL A 159 11.18 3.18 -6.47
C VAL A 159 11.94 2.59 -7.66
N GLU A 160 11.57 1.39 -8.06
CA GLU A 160 12.10 0.70 -9.23
C GLU A 160 10.96 0.19 -10.12
N ALA A 161 11.19 0.14 -11.42
CA ALA A 161 10.31 -0.57 -12.36
C ALA A 161 10.79 -2.03 -12.44
N LEU A 162 10.10 -2.94 -11.75
CA LEU A 162 10.46 -4.36 -11.73
C LEU A 162 9.71 -5.14 -12.80
N ASN A 163 10.40 -6.06 -13.48
CA ASN A 163 9.76 -6.99 -14.41
C ASN A 163 8.68 -7.80 -13.69
N ALA A 164 7.54 -7.93 -14.36
CA ALA A 164 6.37 -8.58 -13.80
C ALA A 164 6.26 -10.09 -14.09
N LEU A 165 7.24 -10.63 -14.83
CA LEU A 165 7.35 -12.01 -15.32
C LEU A 165 8.37 -12.82 -14.51
#